data_AF-A0A674IKL8-F1
#
_entry.id   AF-A0A674IKL8-F1
#
_cell.length_a   1.000
_cell.length_b   1.000
_cell.length_c   1.000
_cell.angle_alpha   90.00
_cell.angle_beta   90.00
_cell.angle_gamma   90.00
#
_symmetry.space_group_name_H-M   'P 1'
#
loop_
_entity.id
_entity.type
_entity.pdbx_description
1 polymer ?
#
loop_
_entity_poly.entity_id
_entity_poly.type
_entity_poly.pdbx_seq_one_letter_code
_entity_poly.pdbx_strand_id
1 'polypeptide(L)'
;PCWPPPRLLLSPGWGSRAGAAAAAASSLPSASPGGLYEALAQSAPVYWAESGLAALQAGTGLPWWLSIVCAGAALRTGLTLPLAAHQGHLLAKLENLQPEIENLAKRLRYEVSIRGKQLGWSEKVARFHFRKNMGRIVSELYIRDNCHPFKASLLMWIQIPVWVFVSIALRNCSVGAADSEVLAVQEQLSTGGTLWFTDLTVPDTTWILPVSLGLLNLLIVEIFALRKLELSRFQKYITNFIRGLSILMIPIAATVPSSMALYWLSSSFMGLSHNLLLRSPTFRRLCHIPRTKSDSDTPYRDIVSAFYTKYFLKK
;
A
#
# COMPACT_ATOMS: atom_id res chain seq x y z
N PRO A 1 33.51 -21.66 -42.21
CA PRO A 1 32.15 -21.12 -42.00
C PRO A 1 32.15 -20.16 -40.79
N CYS A 2 32.70 -18.96 -41.03
CA CYS A 2 32.83 -17.88 -40.06
C CYS A 2 31.79 -16.81 -40.41
N TRP A 3 30.90 -16.51 -39.46
CA TRP A 3 29.95 -15.40 -39.57
C TRP A 3 30.66 -14.07 -39.28
N PRO A 4 30.37 -12.99 -40.02
CA PRO A 4 30.98 -11.69 -39.79
C PRO A 4 30.34 -10.95 -38.60
N PRO A 5 31.05 -9.98 -37.97
CA PRO A 5 30.55 -9.22 -36.83
C PRO A 5 29.50 -8.16 -37.25
N PRO A 6 28.64 -7.70 -36.31
CA PRO A 6 27.56 -6.77 -36.61
C PRO A 6 28.07 -5.34 -36.90
N ARG A 7 27.56 -4.76 -37.99
CA ARG A 7 27.80 -3.37 -38.41
C ARG A 7 27.06 -2.39 -37.51
N LEU A 8 27.78 -1.40 -37.00
CA LEU A 8 27.24 -0.18 -36.41
C LEU A 8 26.61 0.67 -37.53
N LEU A 9 25.28 0.73 -37.58
CA LEU A 9 24.55 1.67 -38.42
C LEU A 9 24.49 3.03 -37.70
N LEU A 10 25.40 3.92 -38.08
CA LEU A 10 25.27 5.36 -37.88
C LEU A 10 24.23 5.89 -38.88
N SER A 11 23.08 6.35 -38.39
CA SER A 11 22.14 7.13 -39.20
C SER A 11 22.54 8.60 -39.22
N PRO A 12 22.55 9.27 -40.39
CA PRO A 12 22.82 10.70 -40.49
C PRO A 12 21.53 11.53 -40.31
N GLY A 13 21.67 12.75 -39.77
CA GLY A 13 20.66 13.81 -39.94
C GLY A 13 19.98 14.29 -38.66
N TRP A 14 20.72 14.93 -37.76
CA TRP A 14 20.14 15.89 -36.82
C TRP A 14 19.95 17.23 -37.54
N GLY A 15 18.72 17.48 -37.98
CA GLY A 15 18.31 18.75 -38.56
C GLY A 15 16.86 19.04 -38.20
N SER A 16 16.66 20.06 -37.36
CA SER A 16 15.41 20.83 -37.20
C SER A 16 14.14 20.08 -36.79
N ARG A 17 14.08 19.66 -35.52
CA ARG A 17 12.81 19.48 -34.78
C ARG A 17 12.87 19.98 -33.33
N ALA A 18 13.74 20.95 -33.05
CA ALA A 18 13.90 21.58 -31.73
C ALA A 18 12.90 22.71 -31.43
N GLY A 19 11.85 22.89 -32.25
CA GLY A 19 10.91 24.03 -32.13
C GLY A 19 9.57 23.76 -31.44
N ALA A 20 9.23 22.50 -31.11
CA ALA A 20 7.88 22.17 -30.62
C ALA A 20 7.82 21.53 -29.23
N ALA A 21 8.96 21.23 -28.60
CA ALA A 21 9.02 20.63 -27.26
C ALA A 21 9.38 21.62 -26.13
N ALA A 22 9.59 22.90 -26.45
CA ALA A 22 9.96 23.94 -25.49
C ALA A 22 8.77 24.75 -24.94
N ALA A 23 7.54 24.45 -25.37
CA ALA A 23 6.33 25.17 -24.96
C ALA A 23 5.48 24.45 -23.88
N ALA A 24 5.99 23.35 -23.30
CA ALA A 24 5.33 22.63 -22.19
C ALA A 24 6.12 22.70 -20.87
N ALA A 25 7.01 23.69 -20.73
CA ALA A 25 7.71 24.02 -19.50
C ALA A 25 7.20 25.35 -18.92
N SER A 26 5.88 25.57 -18.94
CA SER A 26 5.24 26.65 -18.20
C SER A 26 5.10 26.24 -16.73
N SER A 27 5.87 26.92 -15.90
CA SER A 27 5.69 27.11 -14.44
C SER A 27 5.55 25.85 -13.59
N LEU A 28 6.67 25.27 -13.17
CA LEU A 28 6.71 24.63 -11.85
C LEU A 28 6.56 25.76 -10.80
N PRO A 29 5.50 25.74 -9.96
CA PRO A 29 5.36 26.74 -8.92
C PRO A 29 6.55 26.64 -7.97
N SER A 30 7.12 27.79 -7.59
CA SER A 30 8.06 27.89 -6.49
C SER A 30 7.44 27.21 -5.26
N ALA A 31 8.12 26.16 -4.78
CA ALA A 31 7.64 25.30 -3.70
C ALA A 31 7.66 26.05 -2.35
N SER A 32 6.67 26.91 -2.13
CA SER A 32 6.18 27.16 -0.78
C SER A 32 5.50 25.86 -0.29
N PRO A 33 5.60 25.47 0.99
CA PRO A 33 4.87 24.31 1.53
C PRO A 33 3.37 24.36 1.24
N GLY A 34 2.80 25.57 1.11
CA GLY A 34 1.43 25.76 0.66
C GLY A 34 1.20 25.48 -0.83
N GLY A 35 2.18 25.75 -1.71
CA GLY A 35 2.02 25.62 -3.16
C GLY A 35 1.92 24.18 -3.66
N LEU A 36 2.63 23.23 -3.03
CA LEU A 36 2.49 21.80 -3.35
C LEU A 36 1.14 21.24 -2.88
N TYR A 37 0.71 21.62 -1.68
CA TYR A 37 -0.60 21.23 -1.16
C TYR A 37 -1.72 21.81 -2.03
N GLU A 38 -1.64 23.09 -2.38
CA GLU A 38 -2.64 23.78 -3.21
C GLU A 38 -2.71 23.17 -4.61
N ALA A 39 -1.56 22.89 -5.23
CA ALA A 39 -1.50 22.22 -6.53
C ALA A 39 -2.09 20.79 -6.49
N LEU A 40 -1.94 20.08 -5.37
CA LEU A 40 -2.58 18.78 -5.18
C LEU A 40 -4.08 18.92 -4.91
N ALA A 41 -4.49 19.91 -4.13
CA ALA A 41 -5.90 20.17 -3.81
C ALA A 41 -6.71 20.55 -5.04
N GLN A 42 -6.11 21.26 -5.99
CA GLN A 42 -6.74 21.64 -7.26
C GLN A 42 -6.53 20.61 -8.38
N SER A 43 -6.00 19.43 -8.06
CA SER A 43 -5.70 18.41 -9.08
C SER A 43 -6.95 17.67 -9.56
N ALA A 44 -6.96 17.25 -10.82
CA ALA A 44 -8.09 16.51 -11.41
C ALA A 44 -8.53 15.25 -10.61
N PRO A 45 -7.63 14.45 -10.02
CA PRO A 45 -8.04 13.31 -9.18
C PRO A 45 -8.81 13.72 -7.92
N VAL A 46 -8.50 14.89 -7.34
CA VAL A 46 -9.23 15.41 -6.18
C VAL A 46 -10.62 15.87 -6.61
N TYR A 47 -10.72 16.63 -7.69
CA TYR A 47 -12.01 17.02 -8.26
C TYR A 47 -12.91 15.81 -8.60
N TRP A 48 -12.35 14.77 -9.23
CA TRP A 48 -13.11 13.53 -9.49
C TRP A 48 -13.55 12.82 -8.22
N ALA A 49 -12.75 12.86 -7.15
CA ALA A 49 -13.16 12.29 -5.88
C ALA A 49 -14.29 13.13 -5.23
N GLU A 50 -14.21 14.45 -5.29
CA GLU A 50 -15.27 15.37 -4.81
C GLU A 50 -16.58 15.15 -5.57
N SER A 51 -16.55 15.23 -6.90
CA SER A 51 -17.72 14.98 -7.74
C SER A 51 -18.26 13.56 -7.58
N GLY A 52 -17.39 12.57 -7.43
CA GLY A 52 -17.80 11.18 -7.21
C GLY A 52 -18.51 10.96 -5.87
N LEU A 53 -18.04 11.60 -4.80
CA LEU A 53 -18.72 11.57 -3.50
C LEU A 53 -20.07 12.28 -3.55
N ALA A 54 -20.14 13.47 -4.16
CA ALA A 54 -21.38 14.21 -4.33
C ALA A 54 -22.40 13.44 -5.19
N ALA A 55 -21.95 12.84 -6.30
CA ALA A 55 -22.82 12.03 -7.17
C ALA A 55 -23.34 10.78 -6.46
N LEU A 56 -22.51 10.11 -5.65
CA LEU A 56 -22.95 8.96 -4.86
C LEU A 56 -24.00 9.36 -3.82
N GLN A 57 -23.78 10.47 -3.11
CA GLN A 57 -24.73 10.95 -2.13
C GLN A 57 -26.05 11.38 -2.79
N ALA A 58 -25.99 12.14 -3.89
CA ALA A 58 -27.16 12.58 -4.63
C ALA A 58 -27.96 11.41 -5.23
N GLY A 59 -27.27 10.38 -5.73
CA GLY A 59 -27.91 9.19 -6.31
C GLY A 59 -28.49 8.22 -5.28
N THR A 60 -27.88 8.11 -4.09
CA THR A 60 -28.35 7.18 -3.05
C THR A 60 -29.30 7.83 -2.05
N GLY A 61 -29.26 9.16 -1.90
CA GLY A 61 -30.02 9.90 -0.89
C GLY A 61 -29.61 9.60 0.55
N LEU A 62 -28.47 8.93 0.76
CA LEU A 62 -28.02 8.53 2.09
C LEU A 62 -27.40 9.71 2.85
N PRO A 63 -27.44 9.69 4.20
CA PRO A 63 -26.69 10.64 5.01
C PRO A 63 -25.20 10.64 4.66
N TRP A 64 -24.55 11.80 4.74
CA TRP A 64 -23.16 11.97 4.32
C TRP A 64 -22.19 11.02 5.01
N TRP A 65 -22.37 10.74 6.30
CA TRP A 65 -21.52 9.78 7.02
C TRP A 65 -21.53 8.39 6.34
N LEU A 66 -22.70 7.93 5.89
CA LEU A 66 -22.86 6.63 5.25
C LEU A 66 -22.37 6.67 3.80
N SER A 67 -22.63 7.76 3.07
CA SER A 67 -22.11 7.98 1.72
C SER A 67 -20.58 7.94 1.68
N ILE A 68 -19.89 8.54 2.66
CA ILE A 68 -18.43 8.47 2.79
C ILE A 68 -17.95 7.01 3.01
N VAL A 69 -18.61 6.28 3.92
CA VAL A 69 -18.27 4.88 4.21
C VAL A 69 -18.52 4.00 2.97
N CYS A 70 -19.65 4.17 2.29
CA CYS A 70 -20.01 3.44 1.07
C CYS A 70 -19.06 3.76 -0.08
N ALA A 71 -18.71 5.03 -0.30
CA ALA A 71 -17.73 5.44 -1.31
C ALA A 71 -16.37 4.78 -1.05
N GLY A 72 -15.88 4.85 0.19
CA GLY A 72 -14.64 4.20 0.61
C GLY A 72 -14.69 2.68 0.43
N ALA A 73 -15.79 2.04 0.80
CA ALA A 73 -16.00 0.60 0.64
C ALA A 73 -16.06 0.17 -0.83
N ALA A 74 -16.76 0.92 -1.68
CA ALA A 74 -16.84 0.68 -3.11
C ALA A 74 -15.47 0.83 -3.78
N LEU A 75 -14.74 1.91 -3.46
CA LEU A 75 -13.40 2.14 -3.97
C LEU A 75 -12.43 1.03 -3.53
N ARG A 76 -12.44 0.67 -2.24
CA ARG A 76 -11.60 -0.43 -1.73
C ARG A 76 -11.99 -1.77 -2.36
N THR A 77 -13.28 -2.06 -2.52
CA THR A 77 -13.71 -3.37 -3.03
C THR A 77 -13.48 -3.48 -4.54
N GLY A 78 -13.73 -2.41 -5.30
CA GLY A 78 -13.52 -2.39 -6.74
C GLY A 78 -12.04 -2.34 -7.14
N LEU A 79 -11.22 -1.55 -6.44
CA LEU A 79 -9.82 -1.36 -6.78
C LEU A 79 -8.88 -2.24 -5.94
N THR A 80 -9.01 -2.20 -4.63
CA THR A 80 -8.03 -2.82 -3.71
C THR A 80 -8.19 -4.32 -3.65
N LEU A 81 -9.41 -4.86 -3.61
CA LEU A 81 -9.64 -6.31 -3.47
C LEU A 81 -9.07 -7.15 -4.63
N PRO A 82 -9.30 -6.85 -5.92
CA PRO A 82 -8.71 -7.64 -7.01
C PRO A 82 -7.19 -7.52 -7.05
N LEU A 83 -6.65 -6.33 -6.78
CA LEU A 83 -5.20 -6.11 -6.69
C LEU A 83 -4.61 -6.88 -5.51
N ALA A 84 -5.30 -6.92 -4.36
CA ALA A 84 -4.87 -7.66 -3.17
C ALA A 84 -4.94 -9.18 -3.40
N ALA A 85 -5.91 -9.68 -4.16
CA ALA A 85 -5.95 -11.07 -4.59
C ALA A 85 -4.74 -11.42 -5.49
N HIS A 86 -4.45 -10.56 -6.47
CA HIS A 86 -3.26 -10.72 -7.34
C HIS A 86 -1.95 -10.64 -6.54
N GLN A 87 -1.85 -9.70 -5.59
CA GLN A 87 -0.72 -9.61 -4.67
C GLN A 87 -0.58 -10.89 -3.85
N GLY A 88 -1.68 -11.44 -3.34
CA GLY A 88 -1.72 -12.72 -2.64
C GLY A 88 -1.17 -13.87 -3.48
N HIS A 89 -1.55 -13.94 -4.76
CA HIS A 89 -1.03 -14.92 -5.72
C HIS A 89 0.48 -14.83 -5.89
N LEU A 90 1.01 -13.61 -6.07
CA LEU A 90 2.45 -13.38 -6.22
C LEU A 90 3.22 -13.71 -4.95
N LEU A 91 2.71 -13.32 -3.79
CA LEU A 91 3.33 -13.64 -2.50
C LEU A 91 3.32 -15.15 -2.24
N ALA A 92 2.26 -15.86 -2.62
CA ALA A 92 2.19 -17.31 -2.49
C ALA A 92 3.24 -18.01 -3.37
N LYS A 93 3.40 -17.57 -4.62
CA LYS A 93 4.46 -18.07 -5.50
C LYS A 93 5.86 -17.82 -4.93
N LEU A 94 6.11 -16.62 -4.42
CA LEU A 94 7.40 -16.27 -3.80
C LEU A 94 7.70 -17.14 -2.57
N GLU A 95 6.71 -17.41 -1.74
CA GLU A 95 6.85 -18.29 -0.57
C GLU A 95 7.17 -19.74 -0.99
N ASN A 96 6.49 -20.25 -2.02
CA ASN A 96 6.74 -21.59 -2.55
C ASN A 96 8.12 -21.72 -3.23
N LEU A 97 8.69 -20.61 -3.72
CA LEU A 97 10.05 -20.55 -4.28
C LEU A 97 11.16 -20.43 -3.24
N GLN A 98 10.84 -19.97 -2.04
CA GLN A 98 11.80 -19.82 -0.95
C GLN A 98 12.65 -21.07 -0.69
N PRO A 99 12.12 -22.31 -0.61
CA PRO A 99 12.94 -23.50 -0.42
C PRO A 99 13.90 -23.78 -1.60
N GLU A 100 13.53 -23.47 -2.84
CA GLU A 100 14.43 -23.60 -4.00
C GLU A 100 15.58 -22.59 -3.89
N ILE A 101 15.27 -21.34 -3.54
CA ILE A 101 16.25 -20.27 -3.32
C ILE A 101 17.23 -20.66 -2.20
N GLU A 102 16.75 -21.22 -1.10
CA GLU A 102 17.59 -21.67 0.02
C GLU A 102 18.54 -22.82 -0.38
N ASN A 103 18.06 -23.77 -1.20
CA ASN A 103 18.90 -24.85 -1.72
C ASN A 103 19.97 -24.33 -2.69
N LEU A 104 19.61 -23.41 -3.59
CA LEU A 104 20.56 -22.75 -4.49
C LEU A 104 21.58 -21.91 -3.71
N ALA A 105 21.15 -21.26 -2.62
CA ALA A 105 22.05 -20.52 -1.73
C ALA A 105 23.10 -21.39 -1.06
N LYS A 106 22.72 -22.59 -0.59
CA LYS A 106 23.67 -23.56 -0.02
C LYS A 106 24.71 -24.00 -1.05
N ARG A 107 24.27 -24.34 -2.28
CA ARG A 107 25.17 -24.74 -3.38
C ARG A 107 26.12 -23.63 -3.78
N LEU A 108 25.61 -22.41 -4.01
CA LEU A 108 26.44 -21.26 -4.36
C LEU A 108 27.45 -20.93 -3.26
N ARG A 109 27.05 -21.01 -1.98
CA ARG A 109 27.96 -20.76 -0.85
C ARG A 109 29.10 -21.78 -0.84
N TYR A 110 28.81 -23.05 -1.11
CA TYR A 110 29.83 -24.09 -1.25
C TYR A 110 30.78 -23.78 -2.42
N GLU A 111 30.27 -23.50 -3.61
CA GLU A 111 31.09 -23.18 -4.79
C GLU A 111 32.00 -21.96 -4.58
N VAL A 112 31.45 -20.88 -4.02
CA VAL A 112 32.20 -19.66 -3.70
C VAL A 112 33.28 -19.94 -2.65
N SER A 113 33.01 -20.81 -1.66
CA SER A 113 34.01 -21.18 -0.65
C SER A 113 35.17 -21.98 -1.24
N ILE A 114 34.90 -22.90 -2.17
CA ILE A 114 35.94 -23.71 -2.83
C ILE A 114 36.77 -22.84 -3.77
N ARG A 115 36.12 -22.06 -4.64
CA ARG A 115 36.83 -21.13 -5.54
C ARG A 115 37.61 -20.07 -4.77
N GLY A 116 37.05 -19.58 -3.67
CA GLY A 116 37.72 -18.62 -2.79
C GLY A 116 39.00 -19.20 -2.19
N LYS A 117 38.99 -20.47 -1.78
CA LYS A 117 40.21 -21.17 -1.30
C LYS A 117 41.23 -21.39 -2.42
N GLN A 118 40.78 -21.82 -3.60
CA GLN A 118 41.66 -22.11 -4.74
C GLN A 118 42.36 -20.85 -5.27
N LEU A 119 41.65 -19.73 -5.34
CA LEU A 119 42.14 -18.46 -5.90
C LEU A 119 42.68 -17.49 -4.84
N GLY A 120 42.74 -17.91 -3.57
CA GLY A 120 43.21 -17.06 -2.47
C GLY A 120 42.37 -15.78 -2.27
N TRP A 121 41.06 -15.83 -2.52
CA TRP A 121 40.21 -14.64 -2.40
C TRP A 121 40.10 -14.15 -0.96
N SER A 122 40.12 -12.82 -0.80
CA SER A 122 39.75 -12.20 0.48
C SER A 122 38.26 -12.42 0.78
N GLU A 123 37.89 -12.39 2.06
CA GLU A 123 36.51 -12.59 2.51
C GLU A 123 35.54 -11.54 1.90
N LYS A 124 36.03 -10.32 1.65
CA LYS A 124 35.24 -9.27 0.98
C LYS A 124 34.91 -9.64 -0.47
N VAL A 125 35.88 -10.18 -1.20
CA VAL A 125 35.72 -10.61 -2.60
C VAL A 125 34.78 -11.82 -2.67
N ALA A 126 34.95 -12.81 -1.79
CA ALA A 126 34.04 -13.96 -1.72
C ALA A 126 32.58 -13.54 -1.43
N ARG A 127 32.37 -12.63 -0.46
CA ARG A 127 31.04 -12.08 -0.17
C ARG A 127 30.44 -11.30 -1.35
N PHE A 128 31.26 -10.52 -2.06
CA PHE A 128 30.83 -9.81 -3.26
C PHE A 128 30.36 -10.77 -4.35
N HIS A 129 31.14 -11.80 -4.67
CA HIS A 129 30.77 -12.81 -5.67
C HIS A 129 29.53 -13.59 -5.24
N PHE A 130 29.40 -13.96 -3.96
CA PHE A 130 28.18 -14.60 -3.47
C PHE A 130 26.96 -13.70 -3.67
N ARG A 131 27.01 -12.43 -3.24
CA ARG A 131 25.88 -11.50 -3.36
C ARG A 131 25.51 -11.23 -4.82
N LYS A 132 26.51 -11.05 -5.70
CA LYS A 132 26.29 -10.82 -7.14
C LYS A 132 25.64 -12.02 -7.83
N ASN A 133 26.19 -13.21 -7.62
CA ASN A 133 25.63 -14.44 -8.22
C ASN A 133 24.26 -14.80 -7.64
N MET A 134 24.07 -14.59 -6.33
CA MET A 134 22.78 -14.78 -5.67
C MET A 134 21.71 -13.87 -6.28
N GLY A 135 22.01 -12.58 -6.44
CA GLY A 135 21.08 -11.62 -7.06
C GLY A 135 20.69 -12.03 -8.48
N ARG A 136 21.65 -12.53 -9.28
CA ARG A 136 21.38 -13.03 -10.64
C ARG A 136 20.46 -14.26 -10.62
N ILE A 137 20.78 -15.27 -9.82
CA ILE A 137 19.99 -16.52 -9.71
C ILE A 137 18.56 -16.19 -9.28
N VAL A 138 18.40 -15.39 -8.22
CA VAL A 138 17.07 -14.99 -7.73
C VAL A 138 16.30 -14.22 -8.79
N SER A 139 16.95 -13.32 -9.53
CA SER A 139 16.32 -12.59 -10.63
C SER A 139 15.87 -13.53 -11.76
N GLU A 140 16.69 -14.53 -12.12
CA GLU A 140 16.33 -15.53 -13.13
C GLU A 140 15.13 -16.37 -12.70
N LEU A 141 15.07 -16.80 -11.43
CA LEU A 141 13.90 -17.48 -10.88
C LEU A 141 12.64 -16.59 -10.93
N TYR A 142 12.77 -15.30 -10.58
CA TYR A 142 11.64 -14.36 -10.64
C TYR A 142 11.12 -14.14 -12.07
N ILE A 143 12.01 -14.14 -13.06
CA ILE A 143 11.64 -14.04 -14.48
C ILE A 143 10.98 -15.35 -14.94
N ARG A 144 11.58 -16.51 -14.62
CA ARG A 144 11.06 -17.84 -14.97
C ARG A 144 9.61 -18.03 -14.50
N ASP A 145 9.33 -17.66 -13.26
CA ASP A 145 8.02 -17.89 -12.64
C ASP A 145 7.11 -16.63 -12.67
N ASN A 146 7.58 -15.58 -13.35
CA ASN A 146 6.92 -14.28 -13.54
C ASN A 146 6.40 -13.65 -12.23
N CYS A 147 7.18 -13.77 -11.16
CA CYS A 147 6.76 -13.44 -9.78
C CYS A 147 7.51 -12.25 -9.16
N HIS A 148 7.91 -11.26 -9.98
CA HIS A 148 8.69 -10.12 -9.49
C HIS A 148 8.09 -9.44 -8.25
N PRO A 149 8.88 -9.20 -7.19
CA PRO A 149 8.39 -8.62 -5.93
C PRO A 149 7.84 -7.20 -6.10
N PHE A 150 8.26 -6.48 -7.14
CA PHE A 150 7.71 -5.17 -7.49
C PHE A 150 6.22 -5.24 -7.88
N LYS A 151 5.79 -6.32 -8.54
CA LYS A 151 4.36 -6.52 -8.86
C LYS A 151 3.53 -6.69 -7.58
N ALA A 152 4.11 -7.34 -6.56
CA ALA A 152 3.48 -7.50 -5.26
C ALA A 152 3.44 -6.21 -4.42
N SER A 153 4.28 -5.20 -4.71
CA SER A 153 4.22 -3.89 -4.04
C SER A 153 3.31 -2.89 -4.74
N LEU A 154 2.81 -3.18 -5.93
CA LEU A 154 1.95 -2.30 -6.72
C LEU A 154 0.69 -1.83 -5.96
N LEU A 155 0.10 -2.70 -5.13
CA LEU A 155 -1.05 -2.34 -4.32
C LEU A 155 -0.78 -1.11 -3.44
N MET A 156 0.40 -1.06 -2.80
CA MET A 156 0.79 0.05 -1.93
C MET A 156 0.91 1.37 -2.72
N TRP A 157 1.49 1.30 -3.91
CA TRP A 157 1.71 2.45 -4.79
C TRP A 157 0.42 3.04 -5.37
N ILE A 158 -0.62 2.23 -5.49
CA ILE A 158 -1.95 2.70 -5.94
C ILE A 158 -2.78 3.15 -4.74
N GLN A 159 -2.74 2.40 -3.64
CA GLN A 159 -3.58 2.65 -2.47
C GLN A 159 -3.23 3.95 -1.75
N ILE A 160 -1.94 4.27 -1.60
CA ILE A 160 -1.50 5.47 -0.88
C ILE A 160 -1.95 6.75 -1.61
N PRO A 161 -1.68 6.95 -2.91
CA PRO A 161 -2.15 8.14 -3.62
C PRO A 161 -3.67 8.27 -3.62
N VAL A 162 -4.41 7.18 -3.87
CA VAL A 162 -5.88 7.20 -3.82
C VAL A 162 -6.37 7.61 -2.44
N TRP A 163 -5.76 7.09 -1.38
CA TRP A 163 -6.11 7.48 -0.01
C TRP A 163 -5.83 8.97 0.25
N VAL A 164 -4.71 9.50 -0.23
CA VAL A 164 -4.38 10.93 -0.11
C VAL A 164 -5.37 11.80 -0.88
N PHE A 165 -5.67 11.49 -2.14
CA PHE A 165 -6.59 12.30 -2.96
C PHE A 165 -8.00 12.36 -2.36
N VAL A 166 -8.55 11.24 -1.90
CA VAL A 166 -9.86 11.23 -1.23
C VAL A 166 -9.83 11.99 0.11
N SER A 167 -8.70 11.94 0.82
CA SER A 167 -8.54 12.71 2.07
C SER A 167 -8.52 14.22 1.81
N ILE A 168 -7.83 14.66 0.75
CA ILE A 168 -7.79 16.08 0.37
C ILE A 168 -9.16 16.52 -0.14
N ALA A 169 -9.84 15.71 -0.96
CA ALA A 169 -11.22 15.97 -1.40
C ALA A 169 -12.17 16.19 -0.21
N LEU A 170 -12.16 15.28 0.76
CA LEU A 170 -12.96 15.42 1.99
C LEU A 170 -12.59 16.67 2.79
N ARG A 171 -11.31 17.06 2.82
CA ARG A 171 -10.87 18.29 3.45
C ARG A 171 -11.42 19.52 2.74
N ASN A 172 -11.33 19.57 1.41
CA ASN A 172 -11.86 20.66 0.60
C ASN A 172 -13.38 20.81 0.77
N CYS A 173 -14.11 19.69 0.73
CA CYS A 173 -15.55 19.66 1.01
C CYS A 173 -15.90 20.11 2.43
N SER A 174 -15.02 19.86 3.41
CA SER A 174 -15.25 20.28 4.80
C SER A 174 -14.93 21.75 5.05
N VAL A 175 -13.95 22.31 4.34
CA VAL A 175 -13.51 23.70 4.50
C VAL A 175 -14.35 24.66 3.64
N GLY A 176 -14.95 24.18 2.55
CA GLY A 176 -15.68 25.03 1.61
C GLY A 176 -14.75 25.81 0.70
N ALA A 177 -13.84 25.14 0.00
CA ALA A 177 -13.03 25.78 -1.03
C ALA A 177 -13.95 26.49 -2.05
N ALA A 178 -13.55 27.67 -2.54
CA ALA A 178 -14.37 28.79 -3.04
C ALA A 178 -15.35 28.54 -4.22
N ASP A 179 -15.61 27.29 -4.61
CA ASP A 179 -16.57 26.91 -5.62
C ASP A 179 -17.98 26.76 -5.01
N SER A 180 -19.00 27.32 -5.68
CA SER A 180 -20.38 27.32 -5.19
C SER A 180 -20.95 25.92 -4.96
N GLU A 181 -20.50 24.91 -5.71
CA GLU A 181 -20.91 23.51 -5.53
C GLU A 181 -20.32 22.89 -4.25
N VAL A 182 -19.05 23.21 -3.94
CA VAL A 182 -18.36 22.70 -2.75
C VAL A 182 -18.96 23.31 -1.48
N LEU A 183 -19.41 24.57 -1.55
CA LEU A 183 -20.10 25.22 -0.44
C LEU A 183 -21.44 24.53 -0.12
N ALA A 184 -22.21 24.13 -1.13
CA ALA A 184 -23.44 23.37 -0.92
C ALA A 184 -23.16 21.99 -0.29
N VAL A 185 -22.09 21.32 -0.71
CA VAL A 185 -21.64 20.05 -0.09
C VAL A 185 -21.22 20.25 1.37
N GLN A 186 -20.55 21.36 1.70
CA GLN A 186 -20.14 21.67 3.05
C GLN A 186 -21.34 21.83 4.00
N GLU A 187 -22.38 22.56 3.57
CA GLU A 187 -23.60 22.73 4.38
C GLU A 187 -24.30 21.40 4.66
N GLN A 188 -24.30 20.50 3.67
CA GLN A 188 -24.84 19.17 3.88
C GLN A 188 -23.94 18.28 4.75
N LEU A 189 -22.62 18.46 4.70
CA LEU A 189 -21.66 17.76 5.58
C LEU A 189 -21.79 18.19 7.04
N SER A 190 -22.06 19.46 7.30
CA SER A 190 -22.19 19.98 8.69
C SER A 190 -23.42 19.45 9.42
N THR A 191 -24.42 18.99 8.69
CA THR A 191 -25.66 18.40 9.22
C THR A 191 -25.78 16.90 8.96
N GLY A 192 -24.92 16.34 8.11
CA GLY A 192 -25.00 14.97 7.61
C GLY A 192 -24.26 13.91 8.43
N GLY A 193 -23.80 14.25 9.63
CA GLY A 193 -23.15 13.33 10.57
C GLY A 193 -24.12 12.44 11.36
N THR A 194 -23.61 11.77 12.39
CA THR A 194 -24.43 10.89 13.25
C THR A 194 -23.85 10.74 14.65
N LEU A 195 -24.62 10.17 15.58
CA LEU A 195 -24.22 9.87 16.95
C LEU A 195 -23.59 11.08 17.66
N TRP A 196 -22.30 10.99 18.02
CA TRP A 196 -21.54 12.04 18.69
C TRP A 196 -20.79 12.98 17.72
N PHE A 197 -20.82 12.70 16.41
CA PHE A 197 -20.16 13.48 15.36
C PHE A 197 -21.21 13.98 14.34
N THR A 198 -22.12 14.84 14.80
CA THR A 198 -23.21 15.39 13.96
C THR A 198 -22.70 16.30 12.85
N ASP A 199 -21.64 17.05 13.11
CA ASP A 199 -20.97 17.91 12.15
C ASP A 199 -19.70 17.22 11.63
N LEU A 200 -19.68 16.87 10.35
CA LEU A 200 -18.55 16.18 9.72
C LEU A 200 -17.42 17.14 9.33
N THR A 201 -17.65 18.45 9.35
CA THR A 201 -16.68 19.48 8.95
C THR A 201 -15.72 19.85 10.07
N VAL A 202 -16.13 19.65 11.33
CA VAL A 202 -15.32 19.92 12.52
C VAL A 202 -14.57 18.67 13.01
N PRO A 203 -13.42 18.85 13.69
CA PRO A 203 -12.74 17.73 14.35
C PRO A 203 -13.57 17.10 15.48
N ASP A 204 -13.42 15.80 15.69
CA ASP A 204 -14.13 15.05 16.74
C ASP A 204 -13.59 15.43 18.14
N THR A 205 -14.35 16.22 18.88
CA THR A 205 -14.00 16.68 20.23
C THR A 205 -14.06 15.56 21.27
N THR A 206 -14.75 14.45 20.99
CA THR A 206 -14.85 13.30 21.90
C THR A 206 -13.64 12.36 21.80
N TRP A 207 -12.82 12.53 20.76
CA TRP A 207 -11.66 11.67 20.44
C TRP A 207 -12.00 10.20 20.15
N ILE A 208 -13.28 9.85 20.05
CA ILE A 208 -13.70 8.46 19.82
C ILE A 208 -13.26 7.99 18.43
N LEU A 209 -13.45 8.80 17.38
CA LEU A 209 -13.03 8.46 16.02
C LEU A 209 -11.49 8.35 15.91
N PRO A 210 -10.68 9.35 16.35
CA PRO A 210 -9.22 9.26 16.34
C PRO A 210 -8.65 8.06 17.09
N VAL A 211 -9.16 7.79 18.31
CA VAL A 211 -8.69 6.67 19.13
C VAL A 211 -9.07 5.34 18.48
N SER A 212 -10.31 5.21 17.99
CA SER A 212 -10.76 4.01 17.28
C SER A 212 -9.91 3.72 16.05
N LEU A 213 -9.54 4.76 15.29
CA LEU A 213 -8.66 4.64 14.13
C LEU A 213 -7.27 4.14 14.54
N GLY A 214 -6.67 4.72 15.57
CA GLY A 214 -5.37 4.31 16.08
C GLY A 214 -5.35 2.86 16.57
N LEU A 215 -6.38 2.46 17.34
CA LEU A 215 -6.54 1.09 17.82
C LEU A 215 -6.73 0.10 16.68
N LEU A 216 -7.55 0.44 15.69
CA LEU A 216 -7.78 -0.42 14.52
C LEU A 216 -6.50 -0.59 13.69
N ASN A 217 -5.75 0.49 13.46
CA ASN A 217 -4.47 0.41 12.76
C ASN A 217 -3.44 -0.42 13.54
N LEU A 218 -3.40 -0.28 14.86
CA LEU A 218 -2.54 -1.10 15.72
C LEU A 218 -2.92 -2.59 15.64
N LEU A 219 -4.22 -2.90 15.64
CA LEU A 219 -4.73 -4.26 15.46
C LEU A 219 -4.32 -4.84 14.10
N ILE A 220 -4.44 -4.06 13.02
CA ILE A 220 -4.00 -4.47 11.68
C ILE A 220 -2.51 -4.85 11.72
N VAL A 221 -1.66 -3.98 12.27
CA VAL A 221 -0.21 -4.22 12.38
C VAL A 221 0.08 -5.49 13.17
N GLU A 222 -0.68 -5.74 14.24
CA GLU A 222 -0.50 -6.90 15.09
C GLU A 222 -0.89 -8.20 14.38
N ILE A 223 -2.02 -8.21 13.68
CA ILE A 223 -2.45 -9.35 12.86
C ILE A 223 -1.40 -9.67 11.78
N PHE A 224 -0.80 -8.66 11.15
CA PHE A 224 0.28 -8.85 10.18
C PHE A 224 1.58 -9.33 10.84
N ALA A 225 1.92 -8.85 12.02
CA ALA A 225 3.11 -9.26 12.75
C ALA A 225 3.02 -10.73 13.18
N LEU A 226 1.84 -11.19 13.59
CA LEU A 226 1.58 -12.58 14.00
C LEU A 226 1.69 -13.58 12.84
N ARG A 227 1.59 -13.13 11.59
CA ARG A 227 1.73 -14.01 10.41
C ARG A 227 3.15 -14.53 10.21
N LYS A 228 4.18 -13.86 10.73
CA LYS A 228 5.58 -14.24 10.51
C LYS A 228 6.16 -14.85 11.78
N LEU A 229 6.30 -16.18 11.77
CA LEU A 229 6.89 -16.95 12.87
C LEU A 229 8.34 -16.54 13.16
N GLU A 230 9.11 -16.14 12.13
CA GLU A 230 10.45 -15.57 12.29
C GLU A 230 10.58 -14.21 11.60
N LEU A 231 10.49 -13.14 12.39
CA LEU A 231 10.75 -11.78 11.90
C LEU A 231 12.27 -11.53 11.86
N SER A 232 12.78 -11.11 10.69
CA SER A 232 14.13 -10.55 10.59
C SER A 232 14.27 -9.30 11.47
N ARG A 233 15.49 -9.01 11.97
CA ARG A 233 15.77 -7.80 12.78
C ARG A 233 15.22 -6.53 12.14
N PHE A 234 15.43 -6.37 10.83
CA PHE A 234 14.91 -5.24 10.06
C PHE A 234 13.37 -5.19 10.05
N GLN A 235 12.70 -6.33 9.90
CA GLN A 235 11.25 -6.41 9.94
C GLN A 235 10.72 -6.06 11.34
N LYS A 236 11.40 -6.48 12.41
CA LYS A 236 11.03 -6.10 13.79
C LYS A 236 11.11 -4.58 14.00
N TYR A 237 12.16 -3.93 13.49
CA TYR A 237 12.27 -2.47 13.51
C TYR A 237 11.13 -1.80 12.74
N ILE A 238 10.83 -2.27 11.51
CA ILE A 238 9.71 -1.75 10.71
C ILE A 238 8.38 -1.93 11.45
N THR A 239 8.10 -3.11 11.99
CA THR A 239 6.85 -3.36 12.71
C THR A 239 6.71 -2.42 13.91
N ASN A 240 7.77 -2.24 14.71
CA ASN A 240 7.75 -1.31 15.83
C ASN A 240 7.58 0.15 15.38
N PHE A 241 8.20 0.54 14.28
CA PHE A 241 8.01 1.87 13.68
C PHE A 241 6.55 2.09 13.27
N ILE A 242 5.92 1.13 12.58
CA ILE A 242 4.51 1.25 12.15
C ILE A 242 3.56 1.24 13.37
N ARG A 243 3.88 0.51 14.45
CA ARG A 243 3.14 0.61 15.73
C ARG A 243 3.20 2.04 16.28
N GLY A 244 4.40 2.64 16.32
CA GLY A 244 4.57 4.04 16.73
C GLY A 244 3.78 5.00 15.84
N LEU A 245 3.81 4.79 14.51
CA LEU A 245 3.02 5.57 13.55
C LEU A 245 1.51 5.44 13.80
N SER A 246 1.03 4.25 14.19
CA SER A 246 -0.40 4.03 14.49
C SER A 246 -0.86 4.83 15.72
N ILE A 247 0.01 4.97 16.72
CA ILE A 247 -0.25 5.81 17.90
C ILE A 247 -0.18 7.29 17.53
N LEU A 248 0.82 7.69 16.73
CA LEU A 248 0.97 9.06 16.23
C LEU A 248 -0.21 9.52 15.35
N MET A 249 -0.85 8.58 14.65
CA MET A 249 -2.03 8.89 13.85
C MET A 249 -3.23 9.35 14.69
N ILE A 250 -3.29 9.08 15.99
CA ILE A 250 -4.39 9.51 16.86
C ILE A 250 -4.43 11.05 16.97
N PRO A 251 -3.38 11.76 17.44
CA PRO A 251 -3.43 13.22 17.50
C PRO A 251 -3.54 13.87 16.12
N ILE A 252 -3.02 13.24 15.06
CA ILE A 252 -3.20 13.74 13.68
C ILE A 252 -4.69 13.65 13.31
N ALA A 253 -5.33 12.51 13.54
CA ALA A 253 -6.75 12.33 13.27
C ALA A 253 -7.65 13.24 14.14
N ALA A 254 -7.20 13.64 15.32
CA ALA A 254 -7.91 14.58 16.19
C ALA A 254 -7.88 16.04 15.70
N THR A 255 -7.03 16.39 14.73
CA THR A 255 -6.92 17.75 14.18
C THR A 255 -7.59 17.92 12.82
N VAL A 256 -8.00 16.83 12.17
CA VAL A 256 -8.69 16.86 10.87
C VAL A 256 -10.21 16.81 11.06
N PRO A 257 -10.99 17.28 10.06
CA PRO A 257 -12.44 17.12 10.03
C PRO A 257 -12.89 15.67 10.29
N SER A 258 -14.02 15.51 10.98
CA SER A 258 -14.60 14.20 11.30
C SER A 258 -14.92 13.38 10.04
N SER A 259 -15.23 14.02 8.91
CA SER A 259 -15.39 13.40 7.59
C SER A 259 -14.15 12.60 7.17
N MET A 260 -12.96 13.17 7.33
CA MET A 260 -11.68 12.54 7.01
C MET A 260 -11.37 11.42 7.99
N ALA A 261 -11.55 11.66 9.29
CA ALA A 261 -11.31 10.65 10.32
C ALA A 261 -12.23 9.42 10.13
N LEU A 262 -13.50 9.63 9.80
CA LEU A 262 -14.47 8.58 9.47
C LEU A 262 -14.07 7.81 8.21
N TYR A 263 -13.64 8.52 7.15
CA TYR A 263 -13.09 7.87 5.96
C TYR A 263 -11.87 7.02 6.31
N TRP A 264 -10.91 7.52 7.08
CA TRP A 264 -9.73 6.77 7.48
C TRP A 264 -10.09 5.53 8.28
N LEU A 265 -11.00 5.66 9.25
CA LEU A 265 -11.46 4.56 10.10
C LEU A 265 -12.15 3.47 9.26
N SER A 266 -13.14 3.85 8.45
CA SER A 266 -13.87 2.93 7.59
C SER A 266 -12.96 2.27 6.54
N SER A 267 -12.05 3.03 5.94
CA SER A 267 -11.07 2.54 4.98
C SER A 267 -10.11 1.54 5.63
N SER A 268 -9.61 1.79 6.84
CA SER A 268 -8.82 0.82 7.60
C SER A 268 -9.62 -0.45 7.93
N PHE A 269 -10.89 -0.32 8.30
CA PHE A 269 -11.77 -1.45 8.60
C PHE A 269 -12.02 -2.33 7.37
N MET A 270 -12.31 -1.72 6.23
CA MET A 270 -12.46 -2.43 4.95
C MET A 270 -11.17 -3.11 4.54
N GLY A 271 -10.02 -2.45 4.73
CA GLY A 271 -8.71 -3.04 4.47
C GLY A 271 -8.43 -4.27 5.32
N LEU A 272 -8.75 -4.21 6.62
CA LEU A 272 -8.66 -5.37 7.51
C LEU A 272 -9.60 -6.49 7.04
N SER A 273 -10.84 -6.17 6.72
CA SER A 273 -11.85 -7.11 6.25
C SER A 273 -11.41 -7.82 4.97
N HIS A 274 -10.90 -7.10 3.97
CA HIS A 274 -10.37 -7.68 2.74
C HIS A 274 -9.17 -8.60 3.01
N ASN A 275 -8.27 -8.21 3.92
CA ASN A 275 -7.15 -9.07 4.31
C ASN A 275 -7.60 -10.35 5.03
N LEU A 276 -8.61 -10.26 5.91
CA LEU A 276 -9.20 -11.41 6.58
C LEU A 276 -9.95 -12.32 5.60
N LEU A 277 -10.64 -11.74 4.60
CA LEU A 277 -11.30 -12.49 3.52
C LEU A 277 -10.27 -13.23 2.68
N LEU A 278 -9.20 -12.57 2.24
CA LEU A 278 -8.09 -13.20 1.50
C LEU A 278 -7.30 -14.22 2.33
N ARG A 279 -7.53 -14.31 3.64
CA ARG A 279 -6.99 -15.37 4.49
C ARG A 279 -7.89 -16.60 4.56
N SER A 280 -9.18 -16.47 4.23
CA SER A 280 -10.11 -17.60 4.20
C SER A 280 -9.68 -18.63 3.16
N PRO A 281 -9.56 -19.93 3.51
CA PRO A 281 -9.21 -20.97 2.55
C PRO A 281 -10.23 -21.10 1.42
N THR A 282 -11.49 -20.77 1.67
CA THR A 282 -12.56 -20.78 0.67
C THR A 282 -12.39 -19.65 -0.34
N PHE A 283 -12.13 -18.43 0.14
CA PHE A 283 -11.94 -17.28 -0.75
C PHE A 283 -10.63 -17.38 -1.53
N ARG A 284 -9.56 -17.92 -0.92
CA ARG A 284 -8.31 -18.23 -1.64
C ARG A 284 -8.51 -19.22 -2.77
N ARG A 285 -9.32 -20.27 -2.56
CA ARG A 285 -9.69 -21.22 -3.60
C ARG A 285 -10.50 -20.54 -4.71
N LEU A 286 -11.46 -19.68 -4.36
CA LEU A 286 -12.22 -18.90 -5.32
C LEU A 286 -11.32 -18.00 -6.19
N CYS A 287 -10.33 -17.36 -5.58
CA CYS A 287 -9.35 -16.52 -6.27
C CYS A 287 -8.18 -17.29 -6.91
N HIS A 288 -8.20 -18.64 -6.89
CA HIS A 288 -7.12 -19.50 -7.42
C HIS A 288 -5.73 -19.19 -6.86
N ILE A 289 -5.65 -18.78 -5.59
CA ILE A 289 -4.38 -18.50 -4.91
C ILE A 289 -3.73 -19.84 -4.49
N PRO A 290 -2.48 -20.14 -4.90
CA PRO A 290 -1.77 -21.35 -4.53
C PRO A 290 -1.65 -21.50 -3.02
N ARG A 291 -1.81 -22.73 -2.53
CA ARG A 291 -1.51 -23.04 -1.13
C ARG A 291 -0.02 -22.90 -0.86
N THR A 292 0.29 -22.35 0.30
CA THR A 292 1.68 -22.29 0.80
C THR A 292 1.83 -23.07 2.09
N LYS A 293 3.07 -23.30 2.53
CA LYS A 293 3.36 -24.00 3.79
C LYS A 293 2.91 -23.22 5.03
N SER A 294 2.80 -21.89 4.91
CA SER A 294 2.29 -21.04 5.99
C SER A 294 0.76 -20.98 6.06
N ASP A 295 0.06 -21.63 5.13
CA ASP A 295 -1.40 -21.66 5.14
C ASP A 295 -1.93 -22.71 6.10
N SER A 296 -2.78 -22.27 7.01
CA SER A 296 -3.50 -23.15 7.93
C SER A 296 -4.95 -23.31 7.48
N ASP A 297 -5.54 -24.47 7.79
CA ASP A 297 -6.95 -24.74 7.54
C ASP A 297 -7.88 -23.96 8.49
N THR A 298 -7.37 -23.45 9.63
CA THR A 298 -8.15 -22.66 10.61
C THR A 298 -7.55 -21.28 10.90
N PRO A 299 -7.39 -20.40 9.90
CA PRO A 299 -6.58 -19.19 10.00
C PRO A 299 -7.04 -18.22 11.08
N TYR A 300 -8.34 -18.14 11.37
CA TYR A 300 -8.88 -17.24 12.40
C TYR A 300 -8.60 -17.74 13.81
N ARG A 301 -8.69 -19.07 14.03
CA ARG A 301 -8.35 -19.67 15.34
C ARG A 301 -6.88 -19.49 15.64
N ASP A 302 -6.02 -19.57 14.62
CA ASP A 302 -4.58 -19.38 14.80
C ASP A 302 -4.23 -17.94 15.15
N ILE A 303 -4.93 -16.95 14.58
CA ILE A 303 -4.76 -15.53 14.98
C ILE A 303 -5.06 -15.39 16.46
N VAL A 304 -6.22 -15.89 16.89
CA VAL A 304 -6.66 -15.76 18.29
C VAL A 304 -5.69 -16.50 19.23
N SER A 305 -5.29 -17.71 18.87
CA SER A 305 -4.31 -18.50 19.64
C SER A 305 -2.96 -17.82 19.72
N ALA A 306 -2.43 -17.30 18.59
CA ALA A 306 -1.15 -16.61 18.54
C ALA A 306 -1.19 -15.29 19.33
N PHE A 307 -2.30 -14.56 19.24
CA PHE A 307 -2.52 -13.33 20.01
C PHE A 307 -2.57 -13.64 21.52
N TYR A 308 -3.35 -14.65 21.92
CA TYR A 308 -3.46 -15.09 23.31
C TYR A 308 -2.10 -15.54 23.85
N THR A 309 -1.36 -16.34 23.07
CA THR A 309 -0.04 -16.83 23.46
C THR A 309 0.95 -15.68 23.67
N LYS A 310 0.95 -14.70 22.75
CA LYS A 310 1.90 -13.59 22.79
C LYS A 310 1.67 -12.64 23.97
N TYR A 311 0.41 -12.36 24.30
CA TYR A 311 0.05 -11.32 25.27
C TYR A 311 -0.37 -11.85 26.65
N PHE A 312 -0.89 -13.07 26.73
CA PHE A 312 -1.43 -13.64 27.98
C PHE A 312 -0.62 -14.82 28.52
N LEU A 313 0.06 -15.61 27.69
CA LEU A 313 0.85 -16.77 28.13
C LEU A 313 2.36 -16.51 28.28
N LYS A 314 2.87 -15.39 27.76
CA LYS A 314 4.22 -14.90 28.11
C LYS A 314 4.20 -14.19 29.47
N LYS A 315 4.05 -14.96 30.54
CA LYS A 315 4.50 -14.59 31.89
C LYS A 315 5.74 -15.39 32.23
#